data_AF-A0A2T3ZZG0-F1
#
_entry.id   AF-A0A2T3ZZG0-F1
#
_cell.length_a   1.000
_cell.length_b   1.000
_cell.length_c   1.000
_cell.angle_alpha   90.00
_cell.angle_beta   90.00
_cell.angle_gamma   90.00
#
_symmetry.space_group_name_H-M   'P 1'
#
loop_
_entity.id
_entity.type
_entity.pdbx_description
1 polymer ?
#
loop_
_entity_poly.entity_id
_entity_poly.type
_entity_poly.pdbx_seq_one_letter_code
_entity_poly.pdbx_strand_id
1 'polypeptide(L)'
;MLFTQNLLPTMLALSLSTTGTKAAIAIGTKANHWNIMWVDGTDPCASTFISYVGESPCNITPHPLQGNGYSYTLQGCGGPLWLNNGDGSYNSNCYDAPADLVCDTHRVWLCG
;
A
#
# COMPACT_ATOMS: atom_id res chain seq x y z
N MET A 1 -62.99 1.22 20.72
CA MET A 1 -61.71 0.60 21.11
C MET A 1 -61.21 -0.20 19.92
N LEU A 2 -60.08 0.15 19.33
CA LEU A 2 -59.09 -0.81 18.83
C LEU A 2 -57.78 -0.06 18.54
N PHE A 3 -56.70 -0.66 18.98
CA PHE A 3 -55.40 -0.05 19.28
C PHE A 3 -54.56 0.24 18.03
N THR A 4 -53.86 1.38 18.08
CA THR A 4 -52.67 1.73 17.31
C THR A 4 -51.54 0.71 17.55
N GLN A 5 -50.86 0.26 16.49
CA GLN A 5 -49.55 -0.37 16.61
C GLN A 5 -48.56 0.20 15.57
N ASN A 6 -47.55 0.86 16.15
CA ASN A 6 -46.34 1.41 15.54
C ASN A 6 -45.45 0.32 14.98
N LEU A 7 -44.83 0.53 13.82
CA LEU A 7 -43.52 -0.04 13.50
C LEU A 7 -42.70 0.96 12.66
N LEU A 8 -41.94 1.81 13.34
CA LEU A 8 -40.83 2.56 12.73
C LEU A 8 -39.68 1.57 12.51
N PRO A 9 -39.13 1.43 11.29
CA PRO A 9 -37.91 0.67 11.10
C PRO A 9 -36.73 1.50 11.61
N THR A 10 -36.18 1.09 12.76
CA THR A 10 -34.91 1.59 13.27
C THR A 10 -33.82 1.17 12.27
N MET A 11 -33.46 2.07 11.36
CA MET A 11 -32.32 1.90 10.45
C MET A 11 -31.05 1.85 11.30
N LEU A 12 -30.50 0.66 11.50
CA LEU A 12 -29.19 0.45 12.10
C LEU A 12 -28.13 0.94 11.09
N ALA A 13 -27.76 2.22 11.17
CA ALA A 13 -26.63 2.74 10.43
C ALA A 13 -25.35 2.20 11.09
N LEU A 14 -24.74 1.17 10.52
CA LEU A 14 -23.35 0.83 10.82
C LEU A 14 -22.48 1.95 10.25
N SER A 15 -22.15 2.93 11.08
CA SER A 15 -21.04 3.84 10.80
C SER A 15 -19.75 3.03 10.89
N LEU A 16 -19.30 2.46 9.77
CA LEU A 16 -17.91 2.02 9.64
C LEU A 16 -17.05 3.28 9.75
N SER A 17 -16.58 3.56 10.96
CA SER A 17 -15.50 4.50 11.21
C SER A 17 -14.25 3.89 10.57
N THR A 18 -14.04 4.13 9.28
CA THR A 18 -12.75 3.88 8.66
C THR A 18 -11.80 4.90 9.29
N THR A 19 -11.16 4.53 10.39
CA THR A 19 -9.94 5.18 10.84
C THR A 19 -8.97 5.01 9.68
N GLY A 20 -8.89 6.04 8.83
CA GLY A 20 -8.00 6.08 7.68
C GLY A 20 -6.56 6.14 8.16
N THR A 21 -6.04 5.00 8.63
CA THR A 21 -4.60 4.78 8.63
C THR A 21 -4.18 4.93 7.17
N LYS A 22 -3.39 5.98 6.89
CA LYS A 22 -2.76 6.18 5.59
C LYS A 22 -2.13 4.84 5.20
N ALA A 23 -2.56 4.25 4.08
CA ALA A 23 -2.15 2.90 3.75
C ALA A 23 -0.62 2.86 3.58
N ALA A 24 0.05 1.98 4.33
CA ALA A 24 1.48 1.80 4.19
C ALA A 24 1.80 1.23 2.80
N ILE A 25 2.95 1.60 2.26
CA ILE A 25 3.43 1.13 0.96
C ILE A 25 4.51 0.10 1.20
N ALA A 26 4.30 -1.10 0.69
CA ALA A 26 5.24 -2.19 0.77
C ALA A 26 6.15 -2.20 -0.47
N ILE A 27 7.43 -2.45 -0.23
CA ILE A 27 8.45 -2.59 -1.27
C ILE A 27 9.17 -3.91 -1.04
N GLY A 28 9.47 -4.60 -2.13
CA GLY A 28 10.09 -5.90 -2.05
C GLY A 28 10.56 -6.41 -3.40
N THR A 29 10.79 -7.71 -3.47
CA THR A 29 11.14 -8.41 -4.69
C THR A 29 10.09 -9.46 -5.05
N LYS A 30 9.97 -9.78 -6.35
CA LYS A 30 9.11 -10.85 -6.87
C LYS A 30 9.90 -11.81 -7.72
N ALA A 31 9.74 -13.11 -7.44
CA ALA A 31 10.45 -14.21 -8.08
C ALA A 31 11.97 -14.02 -8.11
N ASN A 32 12.53 -13.22 -7.19
CA ASN A 32 13.94 -12.78 -7.19
C ASN A 32 14.41 -12.07 -8.49
N HIS A 33 13.49 -11.57 -9.30
CA HIS A 33 13.80 -10.92 -10.59
C HIS A 33 13.40 -9.45 -10.64
N TRP A 34 12.35 -9.04 -9.92
CA TRP A 34 11.79 -7.70 -10.02
C TRP A 34 11.74 -7.02 -8.65
N ASN A 35 12.21 -5.78 -8.57
CA ASN A 35 11.84 -4.88 -7.49
C ASN A 35 10.40 -4.41 -7.73
N ILE A 36 9.57 -4.52 -6.72
CA ILE A 36 8.13 -4.28 -6.83
C ILE A 36 7.61 -3.42 -5.67
N MET A 37 6.47 -2.78 -5.91
CA MET A 37 5.76 -1.95 -4.94
C MET A 37 4.28 -2.30 -4.92
N TRP A 38 3.65 -2.30 -3.74
CA TRP A 38 2.21 -2.48 -3.60
C TRP A 38 1.70 -1.78 -2.33
N VAL A 39 0.38 -1.68 -2.20
CA VAL A 39 -0.24 -1.15 -0.97
C VAL A 39 -0.25 -2.27 0.07
N ASP A 40 0.34 -2.06 1.24
CA ASP A 40 0.37 -3.06 2.30
C ASP A 40 -1.06 -3.45 2.73
N GLY A 41 -1.26 -4.74 3.02
CA GLY A 41 -2.59 -5.31 3.28
C GLY A 41 -3.43 -5.60 2.02
N THR A 42 -2.98 -5.21 0.82
CA THR A 42 -3.58 -5.65 -0.46
C THR A 42 -2.84 -6.86 -1.04
N ASP A 43 -3.38 -7.45 -2.11
CA ASP A 43 -2.80 -8.62 -2.75
C ASP A 43 -1.40 -8.32 -3.34
N PRO A 44 -0.31 -8.91 -2.81
CA PRO A 44 1.04 -8.70 -3.35
C PRO A 44 1.23 -9.31 -4.74
N CYS A 45 0.36 -10.23 -5.17
CA CYS A 45 0.40 -10.78 -6.53
C CYS A 45 0.11 -9.69 -7.58
N ALA A 46 -0.63 -8.65 -7.20
CA ALA A 46 -0.99 -7.48 -8.00
C ALA A 46 -0.01 -6.30 -7.87
N SER A 47 1.24 -6.59 -7.50
CA SER A 47 2.31 -5.60 -7.35
C SER A 47 2.68 -4.87 -8.64
N THR A 48 3.12 -3.63 -8.51
CA THR A 48 3.67 -2.85 -9.62
C THR A 48 5.19 -3.01 -9.71
N PHE A 49 5.69 -3.25 -10.92
CA PHE A 49 7.12 -3.28 -11.23
C PHE A 49 7.79 -1.91 -11.06
N ILE A 50 8.98 -1.88 -10.44
CA ILE A 50 9.84 -0.70 -10.32
C ILE A 50 11.05 -0.83 -11.24
N SER A 51 11.87 -1.87 -11.02
CA SER A 51 13.13 -2.14 -11.72
C SER A 51 13.54 -3.60 -11.60
N TYR A 52 14.60 -4.03 -12.27
CA TYR A 52 15.14 -5.38 -12.07
C TYR A 52 15.94 -5.47 -10.77
N VAL A 53 15.93 -6.65 -10.14
CA VAL A 53 16.82 -6.92 -9.00
C VAL A 53 18.29 -6.71 -9.44
N GLY A 54 19.05 -5.98 -8.63
CA GLY A 54 20.42 -5.54 -8.96
C GLY A 54 20.50 -4.11 -9.50
N GLU A 55 19.38 -3.56 -9.98
CA GLU A 55 19.25 -2.14 -10.28
C GLU A 55 18.75 -1.37 -9.05
N SER A 56 19.04 -0.07 -9.00
CA SER A 56 18.49 0.80 -7.95
C SER A 56 16.96 0.92 -8.14
N PRO A 57 16.14 0.64 -7.11
CA PRO A 57 14.70 0.91 -7.16
C PRO A 57 14.36 2.38 -6.88
N CYS A 58 15.34 3.24 -6.58
CA CYS A 58 15.09 4.64 -6.27
C CYS A 58 15.06 5.54 -7.50
N ASN A 59 14.41 6.70 -7.34
CA ASN A 59 14.23 7.72 -8.40
C ASN A 59 13.44 7.22 -9.62
N ILE A 60 12.68 6.15 -9.44
CA ILE A 60 11.77 5.60 -10.44
C ILE A 60 10.35 5.80 -9.95
N THR A 61 9.52 6.43 -10.78
CA THR A 61 8.08 6.57 -10.53
C THR A 61 7.36 5.49 -11.35
N PRO A 62 6.92 4.39 -10.73
CA PRO A 62 6.24 3.31 -11.43
C PRO A 62 4.79 3.71 -11.77
N HIS A 63 4.11 2.82 -12.49
CA HIS A 63 2.67 2.94 -12.70
C HIS A 63 1.91 3.04 -11.36
N PRO A 64 0.72 3.66 -11.35
CA PRO A 64 -0.09 3.74 -10.14
C PRO A 64 -0.33 2.37 -9.52
N LEU A 65 -0.27 2.30 -8.19
CA LEU A 65 -0.48 1.04 -7.47
C LEU A 65 -1.96 0.66 -7.53
N GLN A 66 -2.24 -0.62 -7.80
CA GLN A 66 -3.63 -1.09 -7.92
C GLN A 66 -4.45 -0.90 -6.64
N GLY A 67 -3.81 -0.98 -5.47
CA GLY A 67 -4.49 -0.88 -4.18
C GLY A 67 -5.03 0.51 -3.83
N ASN A 68 -4.54 1.58 -4.47
CA ASN A 68 -4.97 2.95 -4.14
C ASN A 68 -4.98 3.96 -5.31
N GLY A 69 -4.51 3.58 -6.50
CA GLY A 69 -4.50 4.43 -7.69
C GLY A 69 -3.46 5.55 -7.69
N TYR A 70 -2.51 5.56 -6.75
CA TYR A 70 -1.44 6.55 -6.68
C TYR A 70 -0.08 5.97 -7.09
N SER A 71 0.78 6.82 -7.65
CA SER A 71 2.19 6.52 -7.90
C SER A 71 3.06 7.03 -6.76
N TYR A 72 4.16 6.34 -6.53
CA TYR A 72 5.12 6.70 -5.49
C TYR A 72 6.56 6.45 -5.96
N THR A 73 7.48 7.29 -5.51
CA THR A 73 8.90 7.17 -5.85
C THR A 73 9.68 6.82 -4.59
N LEU A 74 10.37 5.68 -4.59
CA LEU A 74 11.31 5.34 -3.53
C LEU A 74 12.56 6.23 -3.66
N GLN A 75 13.07 6.68 -2.53
CA GLN A 75 14.20 7.59 -2.42
C GLN A 75 15.18 7.13 -1.34
N GLY A 76 16.42 7.61 -1.44
CA GLY A 76 17.44 7.36 -0.42
C GLY A 76 18.20 6.05 -0.55
N CYS A 77 18.16 5.36 -1.70
CA CYS A 77 18.93 4.13 -1.92
C CYS A 77 20.43 4.40 -1.69
N GLY A 78 21.02 3.67 -0.74
CA GLY A 78 22.38 3.91 -0.23
C GLY A 78 22.42 4.61 1.13
N GLY A 79 21.27 4.92 1.73
CA GLY A 79 21.12 5.52 3.06
C GLY A 79 19.71 5.31 3.63
N PRO A 80 19.23 6.21 4.50
CA PRO A 80 17.84 6.17 4.99
C PRO A 80 16.84 6.25 3.84
N LEU A 81 15.85 5.36 3.84
CA LEU A 81 14.84 5.25 2.77
C LEU A 81 13.58 6.05 3.11
N TRP A 82 13.01 6.70 2.10
CA TRP A 82 11.72 7.36 2.18
C TRP A 82 10.96 7.30 0.86
N LEU A 83 9.68 7.65 0.92
CA LEU A 83 8.76 7.61 -0.21
C LEU A 83 8.28 9.02 -0.53
N ASN A 84 8.28 9.37 -1.82
CA ASN A 84 7.58 10.56 -2.33
C ASN A 84 6.30 10.13 -3.04
N ASN A 85 5.28 11.01 -3.03
CA ASN A 85 4.11 10.88 -3.88
C ASN A 85 4.46 11.15 -5.35
N GLY A 86 3.56 10.80 -6.26
CA GLY A 86 3.74 11.03 -7.70
C GLY A 86 3.92 12.49 -8.12
N ASP A 87 3.52 13.46 -7.27
CA ASP A 87 3.78 14.89 -7.46
C ASP A 87 5.16 15.35 -6.93
N GLY A 88 5.96 14.42 -6.41
CA GLY A 88 7.28 14.69 -5.84
C GLY A 88 7.28 15.13 -4.38
N SER A 89 6.12 15.35 -3.75
CA SER A 89 6.03 15.69 -2.34
C SER A 89 6.39 14.50 -1.43
N TYR A 90 6.96 14.77 -0.26
CA TYR A 90 7.27 13.75 0.73
C TYR A 90 6.00 13.03 1.21
N ASN A 91 6.05 11.70 1.29
CA ASN A 91 4.97 10.87 1.81
C ASN A 91 5.26 10.34 3.22
N SER A 92 6.32 9.53 3.36
CA SER A 92 6.63 8.78 4.58
C SER A 92 8.08 8.26 4.56
N ASN A 93 8.62 7.98 5.75
CA ASN A 93 9.87 7.24 5.89
C ASN A 93 9.61 5.74 5.79
N CYS A 94 10.64 4.98 5.42
CA CYS A 94 10.57 3.53 5.34
C CYS A 94 11.34 2.88 6.49
N TYR A 95 10.94 1.66 6.85
CA TYR A 95 11.63 0.81 7.83
C TYR A 95 11.71 -0.63 7.34
N ASP A 96 12.70 -1.37 7.83
CA ASP A 96 12.87 -2.79 7.52
C ASP A 96 11.67 -3.59 8.05
N ALA A 97 11.02 -4.33 7.15
CA ALA A 97 9.84 -5.14 7.46
C ALA A 97 9.83 -6.44 6.63
N PRO A 98 10.88 -7.28 6.74
CA PRO A 98 11.04 -8.45 5.90
C PRO A 98 9.92 -9.46 6.12
N ALA A 99 9.36 -10.00 5.03
CA ALA A 99 8.35 -11.05 5.08
C ALA A 99 8.26 -11.82 3.76
N ASP A 100 8.13 -13.15 3.83
CA ASP A 100 7.77 -13.99 2.70
C ASP A 100 6.26 -14.02 2.52
N LEU A 101 5.80 -13.72 1.32
CA LEU A 101 4.39 -13.62 0.96
C LEU A 101 4.07 -14.55 -0.23
N VAL A 102 2.79 -14.64 -0.57
CA VAL A 102 2.32 -15.41 -1.73
C VAL A 102 2.88 -14.87 -3.06
N CYS A 103 2.79 -15.67 -4.12
CA CYS A 103 3.24 -15.31 -5.47
C CYS A 103 4.73 -14.95 -5.56
N ASP A 104 5.58 -15.70 -4.85
CA ASP A 104 7.04 -15.53 -4.81
C ASP A 104 7.45 -14.09 -4.47
N THR A 105 6.67 -13.43 -3.60
CA THR A 105 6.90 -12.05 -3.21
C THR A 105 7.61 -12.01 -1.86
N HIS A 106 8.73 -11.31 -1.80
CA HIS A 106 9.45 -11.05 -0.56
C HIS A 106 9.41 -9.56 -0.25
N ARG A 107 8.69 -9.18 0.79
CA ARG A 107 8.69 -7.80 1.28
C ARG A 107 10.02 -7.53 1.99
N VAL A 108 10.58 -6.35 1.76
CA VAL A 108 11.80 -5.89 2.41
C VAL A 108 11.52 -4.68 3.30
N TRP A 109 10.73 -3.71 2.78
CA TRP A 109 10.42 -2.46 3.49
C TRP A 109 8.93 -2.17 3.53
N LEU A 110 8.54 -1.41 4.56
CA LEU A 110 7.26 -0.72 4.65
C LEU A 110 7.52 0.78 4.83
N CYS A 111 6.73 1.61 4.15
CA CYS A 111 6.75 3.07 4.28
C CYS A 111 5.35 3.55 4.66
N GLY A 112 5.18 4.13 5.84
CA GLY A 112 3.88 4.54 6.36
C GLY A 112 3.88 4.84 7.84
#